data_AF-A0A7C7UFQ5-F1
#
_entry.id   AF-A0A7C7UFQ5-F1
#
_cell.length_a   1.000
_cell.length_b   1.000
_cell.length_c   1.000
_cell.angle_alpha   90.00
_cell.angle_beta   90.00
_cell.angle_gamma   90.00
#
_symmetry.space_group_name_H-M   'P 1'
#
loop_
_entity.id
_entity.type
_entity.pdbx_description
1 polymer ?
#
loop_
_entity_poly.entity_id
_entity_poly.type
_entity_poly.pdbx_seq_one_letter_code
_entity_poly.pdbx_strand_id
1 'polypeptide(L)' 'MAIRTVTADLPVDIAWMPRQEAEKKSGYRIYQGGAVPGREIRIVNIKGWDVEACGGTHCTRTGEVGIIKI' A
#
# COMPACT_ATOMS: atom_id res chain seq x y z
N MET A 1 -13.84 -10.57 -2.79
CA MET A 1 -13.35 -9.19 -2.54
C MET A 1 -12.16 -8.85 -3.43
N ALA A 2 -11.07 -9.63 -3.41
CA ALA A 2 -9.86 -9.36 -4.21
C ALA A 2 -10.10 -9.16 -5.73
N ILE A 3 -10.82 -10.08 -6.40
CA ILE A 3 -11.11 -9.94 -7.84
C ILE A 3 -11.84 -8.62 -8.15
N ARG A 4 -12.80 -8.21 -7.29
CA ARG A 4 -13.52 -6.94 -7.47
C ARG A 4 -12.57 -5.73 -7.43
N THR A 5 -11.57 -5.76 -6.55
CA THR A 5 -10.56 -4.71 -6.42
C THR A 5 -9.63 -4.66 -7.62
N VAL A 6 -9.26 -5.81 -8.19
CA VAL A 6 -8.49 -5.86 -9.45
C VAL A 6 -9.31 -5.25 -10.59
N THR A 7 -10.57 -5.70 -10.78
CA THR A 7 -11.41 -5.20 -11.89
C THR A 7 -11.80 -3.74 -11.74
N ALA A 8 -11.73 -3.17 -10.54
CA ALA A 8 -11.94 -1.75 -10.29
C ALA A 8 -10.76 -0.87 -10.73
N ASP A 9 -9.60 -1.47 -11.04
CA ASP A 9 -8.40 -0.80 -11.54
C ASP A 9 -7.98 0.42 -10.69
N LEU A 10 -7.94 0.25 -9.37
CA LEU A 10 -7.62 1.33 -8.44
C LEU A 10 -6.15 1.77 -8.61
N PRO A 11 -5.85 3.08 -8.49
CA PRO A 11 -4.47 3.54 -8.50
C PRO A 11 -3.72 3.08 -7.24
N VAL A 12 -2.44 2.78 -7.41
CA VAL A 12 -1.48 2.44 -6.35
C VAL A 12 -0.46 3.55 -6.25
N ASP A 13 -0.59 4.38 -5.22
CA ASP A 13 0.31 5.49 -4.95
C ASP A 13 1.48 5.03 -4.08
N ILE A 14 2.70 5.41 -4.45
CA ILE A 14 3.91 5.07 -3.70
C ILE A 14 4.70 6.34 -3.42
N ALA A 15 4.95 6.62 -2.15
CA ALA A 15 5.68 7.81 -1.74
C ALA A 15 6.53 7.57 -0.49
N TRP A 16 7.62 8.31 -0.38
CA TRP A 16 8.37 8.45 0.86
C TRP A 16 7.77 9.58 1.70
N MET A 17 7.62 9.36 2.99
CA MET A 17 7.18 10.40 3.92
C MET A 17 7.72 10.19 5.34
N PRO A 18 7.76 11.24 6.17
CA PRO A 18 8.15 11.11 7.58
C PRO A 18 7.27 10.11 8.32
N ARG A 19 7.88 9.24 9.13
CA ARG A 19 7.19 8.20 9.91
C ARG A 19 6.01 8.73 10.72
N GLN A 20 6.23 9.82 11.44
CA GLN A 20 5.21 10.43 12.28
C GLN A 20 4.00 10.92 11.46
N GLU A 21 4.24 11.41 10.25
CA GLU A 21 3.17 11.84 9.35
C GLU A 21 2.40 10.64 8.79
N ALA A 22 3.10 9.58 8.39
CA ALA A 22 2.47 8.34 7.95
C ALA A 22 1.61 7.71 9.05
N GLU A 23 2.13 7.60 10.27
CA GLU A 23 1.39 7.10 11.43
C GLU A 23 0.18 7.97 11.76
N LYS A 24 0.32 9.31 11.67
CA LYS A 24 -0.80 10.23 11.88
C LYS A 24 -1.90 10.09 10.83
N LYS A 25 -1.53 9.86 9.56
CA LYS A 25 -2.48 9.74 8.44
C LYS A 25 -3.17 8.38 8.39
N SER A 26 -2.40 7.31 8.59
CA SER A 26 -2.82 5.93 8.29
C SER A 26 -2.90 5.03 9.53
N GLY A 27 -2.50 5.54 10.70
CA GLY A 27 -2.41 4.77 11.93
C GLY A 27 -1.29 3.72 11.90
N TYR A 28 -1.23 2.88 12.95
CA TYR A 28 -0.25 1.81 13.08
C TYR A 28 -0.54 0.58 12.21
N ARG A 29 -1.68 0.55 11.51
CA ARG A 29 -2.03 -0.56 10.59
C ARG A 29 -1.02 -0.69 9.43
N ILE A 30 -0.28 0.37 9.11
CA ILE A 30 0.76 0.35 8.06
C ILE A 30 1.89 -0.66 8.31
N TYR A 31 2.01 -1.22 9.51
CA TYR A 31 3.07 -2.16 9.89
C TYR A 31 2.62 -3.63 9.82
N GLN A 32 1.89 -4.03 8.76
CA GLN A 32 1.41 -5.42 8.61
C GLN A 32 2.57 -6.41 8.35
N GLY A 33 3.51 -6.04 7.48
CA GLY A 33 4.78 -6.76 7.26
C GLY A 33 5.83 -6.58 8.36
N GLY A 34 5.48 -5.94 9.48
CA GLY A 34 6.37 -5.67 10.61
C GLY A 34 6.89 -4.23 10.67
N ALA A 35 7.71 -3.95 11.69
CA ALA A 35 8.27 -2.62 11.90
C ALA A 35 9.36 -2.30 10.88
N VAL A 36 9.19 -1.21 10.12
CA VAL A 36 10.22 -0.71 9.20
C VAL A 36 11.20 0.23 9.91
N PRO A 37 12.50 0.22 9.61
CA PRO A 37 13.48 1.17 10.15
C PRO A 37 13.41 2.54 9.46
N GLY A 38 14.06 3.57 10.02
CA GLY A 38 14.25 4.87 9.37
C GLY A 38 13.22 5.96 9.74
N ARG A 39 13.64 7.23 9.64
CA ARG A 39 12.80 8.41 9.93
C ARG A 39 11.81 8.71 8.81
N GLU A 40 12.21 8.45 7.57
CA GLU A 40 11.33 8.43 6.41
C GLU A 40 11.02 6.98 6.05
N ILE A 41 9.76 6.71 5.75
CA ILE A 41 9.29 5.38 5.38
C ILE A 41 8.56 5.43 4.05
N ARG A 42 8.66 4.34 3.30
CA ARG A 42 8.01 4.19 2.00
C ARG A 42 6.60 3.62 2.20
N ILE A 43 5.60 4.41 1.85
CA ILE A 43 4.18 4.04 1.94
C ILE A 43 3.68 3.65 0.56
N VAL A 44 3.02 2.49 0.51
CA VAL A 44 2.26 2.00 -0.64
C VAL A 44 0.78 2.10 -0.27
N ASN A 45 0.01 2.83 -1.06
CA ASN A 45 -1.40 3.10 -0.82
C ASN A 45 -2.23 2.67 -2.03
N ILE A 46 -3.05 1.64 -1.86
CA ILE A 46 -4.08 1.28 -2.83
C ILE A 46 -5.30 2.12 -2.50
N LYS A 47 -5.60 3.11 -3.35
CA LYS A 47 -6.54 4.17 -3.03
C LYS A 47 -7.91 3.65 -2.59
N GLY A 48 -8.29 3.95 -1.35
CA GLY A 48 -9.57 3.55 -0.77
C GLY A 48 -9.69 2.06 -0.42
N TRP A 49 -8.58 1.32 -0.44
CA TRP A 49 -8.57 -0.12 -0.18
C TRP A 49 -7.65 -0.51 0.98
N ASP A 50 -6.34 -0.27 0.87
CA ASP A 50 -5.37 -0.62 1.90
C ASP A 50 -4.09 0.22 1.79
N VAL A 51 -3.37 0.37 2.90
CA VAL A 51 -2.15 1.16 2.99
C VAL A 51 -1.13 0.45 3.89
N GLU A 52 0.11 0.34 3.42
CA GLU A 52 1.19 -0.36 4.10
C GLU A 52 2.54 0.36 3.92
N ALA A 53 3.39 0.29 4.95
CA ALA A 53 4.80 0.62 4.84
C ALA A 53 5.58 -0.55 4.22
N CYS A 54 5.90 -0.45 2.92
CA CYS A 54 6.53 -1.55 2.18
C CYS A 54 7.66 -1.06 1.26
N GLY A 55 8.78 -1.79 1.28
CA GLY A 55 9.96 -1.53 0.43
C GLY A 55 9.97 -2.27 -0.91
N GLY A 56 8.95 -3.09 -1.20
CA GLY A 56 8.90 -3.97 -2.38
C GLY A 56 8.60 -3.25 -3.69
N THR A 57 8.70 -3.99 -4.80
CA THR A 57 8.21 -3.54 -6.11
C THR A 57 6.70 -3.77 -6.19
N HIS A 58 5.97 -2.84 -6.82
CA HIS A 58 4.52 -2.91 -6.97
C HIS A 58 4.11 -2.41 -8.35
N CYS A 59 2.96 -2.88 -8.84
CA CYS A 59 2.25 -2.31 -9.98
C CYS A 59 1.77 -0.89 -9.68
N THR A 60 1.44 -0.13 -10.72
CA THR A 60 0.89 1.23 -10.57
C THR A 60 -0.62 1.26 -10.42
N ARG A 61 -1.30 0.19 -10.82
CA ARG A 61 -2.75 -0.01 -10.66
C ARG A 61 -3.09 -1.46 -10.31
N THR A 62 -4.21 -1.66 -9.62
CA THR A 62 -4.65 -3.01 -9.22
C THR A 62 -5.05 -3.89 -10.40
N GLY A 63 -5.44 -3.30 -11.54
CA GLY A 63 -5.81 -4.06 -12.74
C GLY A 63 -4.64 -4.83 -13.36
N GLU A 64 -3.40 -4.33 -13.19
CA GLU A 64 -2.18 -4.96 -13.70
C GLU A 64 -1.89 -6.31 -13.05
N VAL A 65 -2.47 -6.58 -11.88
CA VAL A 65 -2.33 -7.87 -11.18
C VAL A 65 -2.95 -9.02 -11.97
N GLY A 66 -4.00 -8.74 -12.76
CA GLY A 66 -4.71 -9.76 -13.52
C GLY A 66 -5.51 -10.74 -12.64
N ILE A 67 -5.69 -11.97 -13.13
CA ILE A 67 -6.59 -12.94 -12.49
C ILE A 67 -5.98 -13.46 -11.19
N ILE A 68 -6.74 -13.36 -10.09
CA ILE A 68 -6.41 -13.98 -8.80
C ILE A 68 -7.23 -15.27 -8.66
N LYS A 69 -6.55 -16.40 -8.45
CA LYS A 69 -7.16 -17.71 -8.15
C LYS A 69 -6.73 -18.14 -6.74
N ILE A 70 -7.69 -18.59 -5.94
CA ILE A 70 -7.48 -19.12 -4.57
C ILE A 70 -7.35 -20.63 -4.64
#